data_AF-A0A0K1EJ65-F1
#
_entry.id   AF-A0A0K1EJ65-F1
#
_cell.length_a   1.000
_cell.length_b   1.000
_cell.length_c   1.000
_cell.angle_alpha   90.00
_cell.angle_beta   90.00
_cell.angle_gamma   90.00
#
_symmetry.space_group_name_H-M   'P 1'
#
loop_
_entity.id
_entity.type
_entity.pdbx_description
1 polymer ?
#
loop_
_entity_poly.entity_id
_entity_poly.type
_entity_poly.pdbx_seq_one_letter_code
_entity_poly.pdbx_strand_id
1 'polypeptide(L)'
;MKTLFLMVTLLALTACSKEGGTAADDTAKPSASGAAAAPAAKAAAPQKGLEPGMIAIGYLTPTGEEGQCVVLAAPEAEKDKLDGGKIAEVAKALKADVVTSCPTDNVVGTCKAMGMLVNYSSPKYDKETAQKDCASSGVGKWLD
;
A
#
# COMPACT_ATOMS: atom_id res chain seq x y z
N MET A 1 32.09 27.18 -4.07
CA MET A 1 31.53 28.45 -4.56
C MET A 1 31.07 28.24 -5.99
N LYS A 2 29.86 28.73 -6.30
CA LYS A 2 29.38 29.26 -7.60
C LYS A 2 29.68 28.46 -8.88
N THR A 3 28.72 27.70 -9.40
CA THR A 3 27.69 28.08 -10.41
C THR A 3 28.18 28.41 -11.81
N LEU A 4 27.49 27.74 -12.76
CA LEU A 4 27.04 28.21 -14.09
C LEU A 4 28.13 28.26 -15.19
N PHE A 5 27.87 27.90 -16.46
CA PHE A 5 26.68 28.20 -17.27
C PHE A 5 26.76 27.52 -18.67
N LEU A 6 25.58 27.38 -19.30
CA LEU A 6 25.27 27.47 -20.75
C LEU A 6 25.71 26.29 -21.67
N MET A 7 24.76 25.51 -22.20
CA MET A 7 23.98 25.70 -23.45
C MET A 7 24.74 25.27 -24.71
N VAL A 8 24.13 24.38 -25.52
CA VAL A 8 24.10 24.35 -27.00
C VAL A 8 23.11 23.25 -27.41
N THR A 9 21.89 23.59 -27.85
CA THR A 9 21.35 23.54 -29.24
C THR A 9 21.15 22.11 -29.79
N LEU A 10 19.91 21.60 -29.87
CA LEU A 10 18.92 21.71 -30.97
C LEU A 10 19.38 21.10 -32.32
N LEU A 11 18.80 19.95 -32.72
CA LEU A 11 18.65 19.41 -34.09
C LEU A 11 17.94 18.04 -33.95
N ALA A 12 16.61 17.88 -34.09
CA ALA A 12 15.74 17.96 -35.29
C ALA A 12 16.06 16.91 -36.37
N LEU A 13 15.17 15.90 -36.51
CA LEU A 13 14.83 15.10 -37.71
C LEU A 13 13.44 14.47 -37.43
N THR A 14 12.32 15.10 -37.80
CA THR A 14 11.53 14.92 -39.06
C THR A 14 10.98 13.49 -39.23
N ALA A 15 9.67 13.28 -38.99
CA ALA A 15 8.57 13.23 -40.00
C ALA A 15 8.41 11.81 -40.59
N CYS A 16 7.26 11.24 -40.99
CA CYS A 16 5.87 11.64 -41.18
C CYS A 16 5.08 10.32 -41.43
N SER A 17 3.83 10.20 -40.97
CA SER A 17 2.74 9.68 -41.81
C SER A 17 1.40 10.03 -41.16
N LYS A 18 0.53 10.58 -42.00
CA LYS A 18 -0.68 11.33 -41.71
C LYS A 18 -1.77 10.80 -42.62
N GLU A 19 -2.90 10.45 -42.03
CA GLU A 19 -4.26 10.29 -42.59
C GLU A 19 -5.18 10.33 -41.35
N GLY A 20 -6.24 11.12 -41.16
CA GLY A 20 -6.98 12.19 -41.84
C GLY A 20 -7.89 12.84 -40.75
N GLY A 21 -8.05 14.18 -40.68
CA GLY A 21 -9.27 14.93 -41.08
C GLY A 21 -10.54 14.51 -40.31
N THR A 22 -11.28 15.32 -39.55
CA THR A 22 -11.60 16.76 -39.59
C THR A 22 -12.17 17.23 -38.24
N ALA A 23 -12.05 18.53 -37.98
CA ALA A 23 -12.23 19.29 -36.75
C ALA A 23 -13.66 19.45 -36.19
N ALA A 24 -13.73 19.67 -34.87
CA ALA A 24 -14.48 20.77 -34.25
C ALA A 24 -13.81 21.14 -32.91
N ASP A 25 -13.38 22.40 -32.82
CA ASP A 25 -12.87 23.09 -31.63
C ASP A 25 -14.10 23.57 -30.81
N ASP A 26 -14.09 23.41 -29.48
CA ASP A 26 -14.03 24.53 -28.52
C ASP A 26 -14.34 24.07 -27.08
N THR A 27 -13.37 24.33 -26.20
CA THR A 27 -13.49 24.49 -24.75
C THR A 27 -14.01 23.33 -23.88
N ALA A 28 -13.08 22.44 -23.51
CA ALA A 28 -13.14 21.75 -22.22
C ALA A 28 -11.83 21.99 -21.45
N LYS A 29 -11.90 22.97 -20.56
CA LYS A 29 -11.10 23.13 -19.32
C LYS A 29 -10.52 21.78 -18.86
N PRO A 30 -9.24 21.70 -18.48
CA PRO A 30 -8.65 20.43 -18.06
C PRO A 30 -9.48 19.87 -16.91
N SER A 31 -10.14 18.74 -17.16
CA SER A 31 -10.68 17.90 -16.11
C SER A 31 -9.52 17.62 -15.18
N ALA A 32 -9.59 18.23 -14.00
CA ALA A 32 -8.99 17.67 -12.82
C ALA A 32 -9.45 16.23 -12.79
N SER A 33 -8.58 15.32 -13.27
CA SER A 33 -8.74 13.90 -13.12
C SER A 33 -8.89 13.71 -11.63
N GLY A 34 -10.13 13.51 -11.20
CA GLY A 34 -10.47 13.28 -9.82
C GLY A 34 -9.52 12.19 -9.35
N ALA A 35 -8.61 12.56 -8.45
CA ALA A 35 -8.03 11.60 -7.55
C ALA A 35 -9.25 10.90 -6.96
N ALA A 36 -9.52 9.68 -7.41
CA ALA A 36 -10.52 8.83 -6.80
C ALA A 36 -10.15 8.84 -5.33
N ALA A 37 -10.99 9.47 -4.51
CA ALA A 37 -10.84 9.43 -3.08
C ALA A 37 -10.69 7.95 -2.74
N ALA A 38 -9.54 7.58 -2.18
CA ALA A 38 -9.30 6.21 -1.74
C ALA A 38 -10.56 5.78 -0.97
N PRO A 39 -11.20 4.66 -1.35
CA PRO A 39 -12.47 4.28 -0.75
C PRO A 39 -12.28 4.28 0.76
N ALA A 40 -13.15 5.03 1.46
CA ALA A 40 -13.14 5.10 2.91
C ALA A 40 -13.06 3.67 3.44
N ALA A 41 -11.96 3.36 4.14
CA ALA A 41 -11.70 2.03 4.64
C ALA A 41 -12.95 1.57 5.40
N LYS A 42 -13.60 0.51 4.91
CA LYS A 42 -14.65 -0.19 5.66
C LYS A 42 -14.09 -0.40 7.05
N ALA A 43 -14.87 -0.06 8.09
CA ALA A 43 -14.51 -0.37 9.47
C ALA A 43 -14.09 -1.85 9.52
N ALA A 44 -12.81 -2.08 9.79
CA ALA A 44 -12.25 -3.41 9.83
C ALA A 44 -13.07 -4.23 10.83
N ALA A 45 -13.43 -5.47 10.49
CA ALA A 45 -13.79 -6.45 11.51
C ALA A 45 -12.72 -6.38 12.63
N PRO A 46 -13.07 -6.54 13.92
CA PRO A 46 -12.16 -6.27 15.03
C PRO A 46 -10.82 -7.00 14.82
N GLN A 47 -9.82 -6.22 14.40
CA GLN A 47 -8.51 -6.74 14.07
C GLN A 47 -7.82 -7.05 15.40
N LYS A 48 -7.50 -8.31 15.60
CA LYS A 48 -6.86 -8.75 16.83
C LYS A 48 -5.53 -8.06 17.03
N GLY A 49 -5.30 -7.58 18.25
CA GLY A 49 -4.08 -6.83 18.59
C GLY A 49 -4.11 -5.35 18.20
N LEU A 50 -5.19 -4.88 17.57
CA LEU A 50 -5.41 -3.46 17.38
C LEU A 50 -5.71 -2.82 18.73
N GLU A 51 -4.88 -1.86 19.13
CA GLU A 51 -4.99 -1.21 20.43
C GLU A 51 -6.16 -0.23 20.45
N PRO A 52 -6.77 0.03 21.63
CA PRO A 52 -7.80 1.07 21.76
C PRO A 52 -7.30 2.42 21.22
N GLY A 53 -8.11 3.05 20.36
CA GLY A 53 -7.76 4.31 19.71
C GLY A 53 -6.88 4.19 18.46
N MET A 54 -6.49 2.98 18.07
CA MET A 54 -5.88 2.69 16.78
C MET A 54 -6.94 2.29 15.75
N ILE A 55 -6.70 2.62 14.50
CA ILE A 55 -7.50 2.18 13.35
C ILE A 55 -6.60 1.50 12.31
N ALA A 56 -7.18 0.61 11.52
CA ALA A 56 -6.53 0.12 10.32
C ALA A 56 -6.56 1.21 9.24
N ILE A 57 -5.39 1.53 8.71
CA ILE A 57 -5.22 2.57 7.68
C ILE A 57 -4.80 2.01 6.32
N GLY A 58 -4.39 0.73 6.28
CA GLY A 58 -3.96 0.07 5.06
C GLY A 58 -3.75 -1.41 5.28
N TYR A 59 -3.76 -2.15 4.17
CA TYR A 59 -3.58 -3.59 4.15
C TYR A 59 -2.54 -3.93 3.08
N LEU A 60 -1.61 -4.82 3.41
CA LEU A 60 -0.55 -5.23 2.51
C LEU A 60 -0.45 -6.76 2.47
N THR A 61 -0.08 -7.31 1.33
CA THR A 61 0.28 -8.72 1.19
C THR A 61 1.74 -8.81 0.77
N PRO A 62 2.63 -9.43 1.57
CA PRO A 62 4.03 -9.57 1.17
C PRO A 62 4.13 -10.36 -0.13
N THR A 63 4.89 -9.84 -1.09
CA THR A 63 4.98 -10.40 -2.43
C THR A 63 5.63 -11.79 -2.36
N GLY A 64 4.92 -12.80 -2.87
CA GLY A 64 5.38 -14.19 -2.84
C GLY A 64 5.07 -14.95 -1.53
N GLU A 65 4.51 -14.30 -0.51
CA GLU A 65 4.06 -14.97 0.73
C GLU A 65 2.54 -15.14 0.75
N GLU A 66 2.09 -16.16 0.04
CA GLU A 66 0.69 -16.59 0.12
C GLU A 66 0.34 -17.01 1.56
N GLY A 67 -0.71 -16.42 2.12
CA GLY A 67 -1.16 -16.73 3.49
C GLY A 67 -0.68 -15.75 4.57
N GLN A 68 0.12 -14.74 4.23
CA GLN A 68 0.36 -13.59 5.12
C GLN A 68 -0.43 -12.37 4.67
N CYS A 69 -0.99 -11.62 5.63
CA CYS A 69 -1.52 -10.30 5.35
C CYS A 69 -1.23 -9.32 6.49
N VAL A 70 -0.66 -8.17 6.14
CA VAL A 70 -0.22 -7.13 7.07
C VAL A 70 -1.29 -6.05 7.15
N VAL A 71 -1.70 -5.72 8.37
CA VAL A 71 -2.54 -4.57 8.69
C VAL A 71 -1.65 -3.47 9.24
N LEU A 72 -1.67 -2.33 8.55
CA LEU A 72 -1.07 -1.10 9.03
C LEU A 72 -2.04 -0.41 9.98
N ALA A 73 -1.59 -0.16 11.21
CA ALA A 73 -2.38 0.50 12.23
C ALA A 73 -1.77 1.87 12.57
N ALA A 74 -2.63 2.85 12.83
CA ALA A 74 -2.22 4.16 13.31
C ALA A 74 -3.26 4.74 14.27
N PRO A 75 -2.88 5.71 15.13
CA PRO A 75 -3.84 6.41 15.97
C PRO A 75 -4.90 7.09 15.10
N GLU A 76 -6.17 7.07 15.55
CA GLU A 76 -7.27 7.67 14.79
C GLU A 76 -7.03 9.16 14.47
N ALA A 77 -6.38 9.90 15.39
CA ALA A 77 -6.01 11.29 15.21
C ALA A 77 -4.98 11.53 14.08
N GLU A 78 -4.32 10.48 13.58
CA GLU A 78 -3.30 10.55 12.53
C GLU A 78 -3.80 10.00 11.19
N LYS A 79 -5.05 9.57 11.10
CA LYS A 79 -5.62 8.97 9.88
C LYS A 79 -5.46 9.84 8.63
N ASP A 80 -5.58 11.17 8.78
CA ASP A 80 -5.50 12.12 7.66
C ASP A 80 -4.06 12.42 7.24
N LYS A 81 -3.06 12.00 8.03
CA LYS A 81 -1.64 12.17 7.72
C LYS A 81 -1.06 11.01 6.93
N LEU A 82 -1.79 9.90 6.82
CA LEU A 82 -1.35 8.66 6.19
C LEU A 82 -2.14 8.47 4.90
N ASP A 83 -1.69 9.15 3.85
CA ASP A 83 -2.26 9.07 2.52
C ASP A 83 -1.77 7.82 1.77
N GLY A 84 -2.41 7.51 0.65
CA GLY A 84 -2.07 6.34 -0.17
C GLY A 84 -0.60 6.33 -0.65
N GLY A 85 0.04 7.50 -0.77
CA GLY A 85 1.47 7.60 -1.09
C GLY A 85 2.36 6.95 -0.03
N LYS A 86 2.14 7.25 1.25
CA LYS A 86 2.91 6.66 2.36
C LYS A 86 2.68 5.16 2.50
N ILE A 87 1.44 4.71 2.29
CA ILE A 87 1.13 3.28 2.30
C ILE A 87 1.90 2.55 1.20
N ALA A 88 2.00 3.15 0.00
CA ALA A 88 2.78 2.60 -1.11
C ALA A 88 4.30 2.60 -0.82
N GLU A 89 4.82 3.60 -0.12
CA GLU A 89 6.22 3.61 0.32
C GLU A 89 6.51 2.48 1.31
N VAL A 90 5.63 2.27 2.29
CA VAL A 90 5.72 1.13 3.23
C VAL A 90 5.65 -0.20 2.48
N ALA A 91 4.70 -0.34 1.55
CA ALA A 91 4.55 -1.53 0.71
C ALA A 91 5.85 -1.83 -0.05
N LYS A 92 6.46 -0.83 -0.68
CA LYS A 92 7.74 -0.98 -1.38
C LYS A 92 8.88 -1.37 -0.45
N ALA A 93 8.97 -0.78 0.74
CA ALA A 93 9.99 -1.12 1.73
C ALA A 93 9.85 -2.57 2.24
N LEU A 94 8.62 -3.05 2.39
CA LEU A 94 8.30 -4.41 2.82
C LEU A 94 8.26 -5.43 1.69
N LYS A 95 8.48 -5.01 0.43
CA LYS A 95 8.25 -5.84 -0.77
C LYS A 95 6.87 -6.51 -0.73
N ALA A 96 5.85 -5.67 -0.55
CA ALA A 96 4.46 -6.08 -0.43
C ALA A 96 3.59 -5.31 -1.42
N ASP A 97 2.45 -5.90 -1.74
CA ASP A 97 1.41 -5.32 -2.58
C ASP A 97 0.34 -4.68 -1.71
N VAL A 98 -0.13 -3.48 -2.09
CA VAL A 98 -1.24 -2.81 -1.40
C VAL A 98 -2.55 -3.50 -1.79
N VAL A 99 -3.33 -3.93 -0.80
CA VAL A 99 -4.63 -4.58 -0.99
C VAL A 99 -5.75 -3.80 -0.30
N THR A 100 -6.99 -4.06 -0.69
CA THR A 100 -8.16 -3.36 -0.15
C THR A 100 -8.60 -3.87 1.23
N SER A 101 -8.19 -5.08 1.60
CA SER A 101 -8.54 -5.73 2.86
C SER A 101 -7.66 -6.95 3.10
N CYS A 102 -7.39 -7.28 4.36
CA CYS A 102 -6.87 -8.60 4.71
C CYS A 102 -7.99 -9.64 4.80
N PRO A 103 -7.83 -10.83 4.22
CA PRO A 103 -8.75 -11.93 4.46
C PRO A 103 -8.71 -12.33 5.94
N THR A 104 -9.88 -12.65 6.47
CA THR A 104 -10.07 -13.10 7.86
C THR A 104 -10.42 -14.57 7.96
N ASP A 105 -10.80 -15.19 6.85
CA ASP A 105 -11.10 -16.61 6.77
C ASP A 105 -9.81 -17.43 6.88
N ASN A 106 -9.87 -18.56 7.56
CA ASN A 106 -8.75 -19.50 7.73
C ASN A 106 -7.51 -18.90 8.42
N VAL A 107 -7.65 -17.74 9.10
CA VAL A 107 -6.59 -17.17 9.92
C VAL A 107 -6.32 -18.08 11.11
N VAL A 108 -5.10 -18.59 11.20
CA VAL A 108 -4.64 -19.46 12.30
C VAL A 108 -4.06 -18.66 13.47
N GLY A 109 -3.76 -17.38 13.25
CA GLY A 109 -3.46 -16.40 14.29
C GLY A 109 -2.82 -15.13 13.75
N THR A 110 -2.46 -14.23 14.67
CA THR A 110 -1.93 -12.90 14.35
C THR A 110 -0.63 -12.64 15.11
N CYS A 111 0.36 -12.11 14.43
CA CYS A 111 1.59 -11.60 15.04
C CYS A 111 1.55 -10.07 15.10
N LYS A 112 1.93 -9.47 16.23
CA LYS A 112 2.22 -8.04 16.32
C LYS A 112 3.73 -7.83 16.25
N ALA A 113 4.21 -7.17 15.20
CA ALA A 113 5.63 -6.90 15.00
C ALA A 113 5.82 -5.47 14.48
N MET A 114 6.69 -4.69 15.14
CA MET A 114 7.06 -3.33 14.70
C MET A 114 5.85 -2.40 14.45
N GLY A 115 4.81 -2.50 15.29
CA GLY A 115 3.58 -1.70 15.16
C GLY A 115 2.60 -2.19 14.07
N MET A 116 2.96 -3.23 13.32
CA MET A 116 2.11 -3.88 12.32
C MET A 116 1.49 -5.15 12.89
N LEU A 117 0.33 -5.53 12.35
CA LEU A 117 -0.34 -6.79 12.67
C LEU A 117 -0.29 -7.70 11.43
N VAL A 118 0.23 -8.91 11.57
CA VAL A 118 0.35 -9.87 10.47
C VAL A 118 -0.57 -11.04 10.75
N ASN A 119 -1.60 -11.22 9.93
CA ASN A 119 -2.46 -12.40 9.93
C ASN A 119 -1.77 -13.53 9.17
N TYR A 120 -1.73 -14.71 9.78
CA TYR A 120 -1.24 -15.95 9.16
C TYR A 120 -2.43 -16.83 8.85
N SER A 121 -2.48 -17.36 7.63
CA SER A 121 -3.62 -18.11 7.10
C SER A 121 -3.21 -19.47 6.57
N SER A 122 -4.09 -20.46 6.73
CA SER A 122 -3.95 -21.78 6.13
C SER A 122 -4.26 -21.75 4.62
N PRO A 123 -3.80 -22.73 3.82
CA PRO A 123 -3.06 -23.93 4.20
C PRO A 123 -1.55 -23.73 4.36
N LYS A 124 -1.00 -22.57 3.98
CA LYS A 124 0.45 -22.32 4.04
C LYS A 124 0.98 -22.33 5.47
N TYR A 125 0.22 -21.76 6.39
CA TYR A 125 0.54 -21.77 7.81
C TYR A 125 -0.42 -22.63 8.61
N ASP A 126 0.13 -23.42 9.50
CA ASP A 126 -0.55 -23.87 10.71
C ASP A 126 -0.16 -22.97 11.89
N LYS A 127 -0.78 -23.17 13.05
CA LYS A 127 -0.52 -22.35 14.24
C LYS A 127 0.94 -22.44 14.70
N GLU A 128 1.55 -23.62 14.64
CA GLU A 128 2.91 -23.85 15.15
C GLU A 128 3.96 -23.17 14.26
N THR A 129 3.83 -23.33 12.94
CA THR A 129 4.69 -22.70 11.93
C THR A 129 4.52 -21.18 11.92
N ALA A 130 3.29 -20.67 12.06
CA ALA A 130 3.02 -19.24 12.19
C ALA A 130 3.65 -18.63 13.45
N GLN A 131 3.57 -19.32 14.59
CA GLN A 131 4.21 -18.88 15.84
C GLN A 131 5.73 -18.80 15.70
N LYS A 132 6.35 -19.81 15.08
CA LYS A 132 7.79 -19.82 14.82
C LYS A 132 8.21 -18.69 13.88
N ASP A 133 7.44 -18.46 12.81
CA ASP A 133 7.68 -17.36 11.88
C ASP A 133 7.58 -16.00 12.58
N CYS A 134 6.53 -15.78 13.36
CA CYS A 134 6.35 -14.57 14.18
C CYS A 134 7.53 -14.32 15.13
N ALA A 135 8.06 -15.38 15.76
CA ALA A 135 9.16 -15.26 16.71
C ALA A 135 10.55 -15.10 16.04
N SER A 136 10.70 -15.42 14.75
CA SER A 136 11.99 -15.54 14.07
C SER A 136 12.84 -14.26 14.08
N SER A 137 12.21 -13.09 14.15
CA SER A 137 12.86 -11.78 14.18
C SER A 137 13.10 -11.24 15.59
N GLY A 138 12.65 -11.96 16.64
CA GLY A 138 12.79 -11.55 18.04
C GLY A 138 11.95 -10.33 18.46
N VAL A 139 11.23 -9.70 17.52
CA VAL A 139 10.37 -8.51 17.75
C VAL A 139 8.89 -8.80 17.61
N GLY A 140 8.53 -9.99 17.14
CA GLY A 140 7.13 -10.41 16.98
C GLY A 140 6.53 -10.95 18.28
N LYS A 141 5.33 -10.47 18.61
CA LYS A 141 4.49 -10.99 19.69
C LYS A 141 3.30 -11.74 19.09
N TRP A 142 3.20 -13.03 19.39
CA TRP A 142 2.05 -13.83 19.00
C TRP A 142 0.78 -13.43 19.77
N LEU A 143 -0.37 -13.43 19.08
CA LEU A 143 -1.69 -13.13 19.63
C LEU A 143 -2.62 -14.33 19.39
N ASP A 144 -3.03 -15.00 20.48
CA ASP A 144 -3.89 -16.19 20.53
C ASP A 144 -5.38 -15.94 20.47
#